data_AF-A0A7S7TKQ8-F1
#
_entry.id   AF-A0A7S7TKQ8-F1
#
_cell.length_a   1.000
_cell.length_b   1.000
_cell.length_c   1.000
_cell.angle_alpha   90.00
_cell.angle_beta   90.00
_cell.angle_gamma   90.00
#
_symmetry.space_group_name_H-M   'P 1'
#
loop_
_entity.id
_entity.type
_entity.pdbx_description
1 polymer ?
#
loop_
_entity_poly.entity_id
_entity_poly.type
_entity_poly.pdbx_seq_one_letter_code
_entity_poly.pdbx_strand_id
1 'polypeptide(L)'
;MRKGRVLTDEIREKIEQLFASMQKPTAAKIARRLSLKENTVYWYALCNGLLSKKPPSYGRKPYQRNGITINPYTPEHDAMLTEMRIAGHGFTAIAEALTERFGIPRNPHSVHNRSIMLAATADESEAA
;
A
#
# COMPACT_ATOMS: atom_id res chain seq x y z
N MET A 1 -8.79 15.22 -20.20
CA MET A 1 -8.38 14.10 -19.32
C MET A 1 -8.47 12.79 -20.11
N ARG A 2 -7.39 12.02 -20.26
CA ARG A 2 -7.48 10.67 -20.86
C ARG A 2 -8.28 9.78 -19.90
N LYS A 3 -9.43 9.26 -20.34
CA LYS A 3 -10.10 8.15 -19.64
C LYS A 3 -9.13 6.96 -19.71
N GLY A 4 -8.44 6.68 -18.61
CA GLY A 4 -7.57 5.50 -18.54
C GLY A 4 -8.39 4.23 -18.78
N ARG A 5 -7.76 3.20 -19.38
CA ARG A 5 -8.40 1.89 -19.48
C ARG A 5 -8.76 1.35 -18.08
N VAL A 6 -9.89 0.65 -17.99
CA VAL A 6 -10.32 -0.05 -16.77
C VAL A 6 -9.37 -1.23 -16.53
N LEU A 7 -9.11 -1.54 -15.25
CA LEU A 7 -8.30 -2.68 -14.84
C LEU A 7 -9.11 -3.97 -14.95
N THR A 8 -9.23 -4.52 -16.16
CA THR A 8 -9.85 -5.83 -16.44
C THR A 8 -8.89 -6.97 -16.13
N ASP A 9 -9.39 -8.21 -16.07
CA ASP A 9 -8.56 -9.40 -15.81
C ASP A 9 -7.47 -9.58 -16.89
N GLU A 10 -7.81 -9.40 -18.16
CA GLU A 10 -6.83 -9.41 -19.25
C GLU A 10 -5.70 -8.36 -19.07
N ILE A 11 -6.02 -7.20 -18.49
CA ILE A 11 -5.04 -6.14 -18.23
C ILE A 11 -4.19 -6.51 -17.02
N ARG A 12 -4.77 -7.16 -16.00
CA ARG A 12 -4.05 -7.67 -14.82
C ARG A 12 -3.01 -8.72 -15.21
N GLU A 13 -3.40 -9.70 -16.02
CA GLU A 13 -2.48 -10.71 -16.56
C GLU A 13 -1.34 -10.06 -17.36
N LYS A 14 -1.64 -9.05 -18.18
CA LYS A 14 -0.61 -8.30 -18.90
C LYS A 14 0.34 -7.54 -17.98
N ILE A 15 -0.15 -7.00 -16.86
CA ILE A 15 0.72 -6.35 -15.86
C ILE A 15 1.67 -7.38 -15.27
N GLU A 16 1.18 -8.54 -14.85
CA GLU A 16 2.00 -9.63 -14.30
C GLU A 16 3.07 -10.11 -15.29
N GLN A 17 2.67 -10.39 -16.53
CA GLN A 17 3.59 -10.79 -17.61
C GLN A 17 4.68 -9.73 -17.84
N LEU A 18 4.34 -8.44 -17.79
CA LEU A 18 5.32 -7.37 -17.96
C LEU A 18 6.26 -7.25 -16.75
N PHE A 19 5.77 -7.48 -15.53
CA PHE A 19 6.63 -7.53 -14.34
C PHE A 19 7.61 -8.71 -14.41
N ALA A 20 7.17 -9.88 -14.88
CA ALA A 20 8.00 -11.07 -15.00
C ALA A 20 9.04 -11.00 -16.14
N SER A 21 8.71 -10.34 -17.26
CA SER A 21 9.54 -10.36 -18.48
C SER A 21 10.49 -9.18 -18.63
N MET A 22 10.28 -8.07 -17.92
CA MET A 22 11.13 -6.89 -18.05
C MET A 22 12.37 -6.99 -17.15
N GLN A 23 13.54 -6.60 -17.66
CA GLN A 23 14.78 -6.59 -16.86
C GLN A 23 14.72 -5.61 -15.66
N LYS A 24 14.01 -4.48 -15.82
CA LYS A 24 13.83 -3.45 -14.78
C LYS A 24 12.39 -2.95 -14.84
N PRO A 25 11.42 -3.76 -14.35
CA PRO A 25 10.01 -3.40 -14.40
C PRO A 25 9.76 -2.22 -13.44
N THR A 26 9.00 -1.24 -13.91
CA THR A 26 8.50 -0.17 -13.04
C THR A 26 7.04 0.09 -13.37
N ALA A 27 6.25 0.45 -12.37
CA ALA A 27 4.84 0.79 -12.56
C ALA A 27 4.66 1.87 -13.64
N ALA A 28 5.53 2.88 -13.68
CA ALA A 28 5.50 3.93 -14.70
C ALA A 28 5.72 3.41 -16.13
N LYS A 29 6.71 2.51 -16.34
CA LYS A 29 6.98 1.93 -17.67
C LYS A 29 5.82 1.05 -18.14
N ILE A 30 5.30 0.22 -17.25
CA ILE A 30 4.20 -0.70 -17.54
C ILE A 30 2.91 0.10 -17.80
N ALA A 31 2.61 1.10 -16.98
CA ALA A 31 1.47 1.99 -17.17
C ALA A 31 1.52 2.72 -18.52
N ARG A 32 2.71 3.20 -18.94
CA ARG A 32 2.90 3.81 -20.26
C ARG A 32 2.61 2.82 -21.39
N ARG A 33 3.08 1.57 -21.27
CA ARG A 33 2.88 0.52 -22.29
C ARG A 33 1.42 0.10 -22.41
N LEU A 34 0.67 0.08 -21.31
CA LEU A 34 -0.73 -0.33 -21.27
C LEU A 34 -1.72 0.84 -21.36
N SER A 35 -1.24 2.08 -21.48
CA SER A 35 -2.05 3.31 -21.44
C SER A 35 -2.94 3.40 -20.17
N LEU A 36 -2.37 3.05 -19.02
CA LEU A 36 -3.00 3.13 -17.71
C LEU A 36 -2.46 4.31 -16.89
N LYS A 37 -3.13 4.64 -15.79
CA LYS A 37 -2.57 5.54 -14.78
C LYS A 37 -1.49 4.78 -13.99
N GLU A 38 -0.37 5.43 -13.74
CA GLU A 38 0.73 4.85 -12.97
C GLU A 38 0.26 4.33 -11.60
N ASN A 39 -0.48 5.15 -10.85
CA ASN A 39 -1.02 4.75 -9.55
C ASN A 39 -1.87 3.48 -9.59
N THR A 40 -2.57 3.21 -10.69
CA THR A 40 -3.38 1.99 -10.84
C THR A 40 -2.48 0.76 -10.92
N VAL A 41 -1.44 0.81 -11.74
CA VAL A 41 -0.46 -0.28 -11.87
C VAL A 41 0.34 -0.44 -10.58
N TYR A 42 0.74 0.67 -9.97
CA TYR A 42 1.50 0.69 -8.72
C TYR A 42 0.74 0.02 -7.58
N TRP A 43 -0.53 0.40 -7.37
CA TRP A 43 -1.35 -0.22 -6.33
C TRP A 43 -1.63 -1.69 -6.63
N TYR A 44 -1.94 -2.04 -7.88
CA TYR A 44 -2.11 -3.44 -8.27
C TYR A 44 -0.86 -4.28 -7.94
N ALA A 45 0.31 -3.76 -8.31
CA ALA A 45 1.58 -4.45 -8.08
C ALA A 45 1.90 -4.61 -6.58
N LEU A 46 1.64 -3.60 -5.75
CA LEU A 46 1.81 -3.72 -4.29
C LEU A 46 0.87 -4.75 -3.68
N CYS A 47 -0.41 -4.77 -4.07
CA CYS A 47 -1.38 -5.71 -3.51
C CYS A 47 -1.06 -7.17 -3.86
N ASN A 48 -0.38 -7.41 -4.98
CA ASN A 48 -0.07 -8.75 -5.50
C ASN A 48 1.43 -9.12 -5.34
N GLY A 49 2.20 -8.38 -4.53
CA GLY A 49 3.62 -8.70 -4.29
C GLY A 49 4.55 -8.54 -5.51
N LEU A 50 4.11 -7.87 -6.57
CA LEU A 50 4.93 -7.62 -7.77
C LEU A 50 5.93 -6.48 -7.59
N LEU A 51 5.77 -5.70 -6.52
CA LEU A 51 6.67 -4.62 -6.13
C LEU A 51 6.94 -4.70 -4.62
N SER A 52 8.22 -4.66 -4.28
CA SER A 52 8.67 -4.39 -2.92
C SER A 52 8.74 -2.89 -2.66
N LYS A 53 8.68 -2.52 -1.39
CA LYS A 53 8.78 -1.15 -0.91
C LYS A 53 9.87 -1.07 0.14
N LYS A 54 10.61 0.04 0.15
CA LYS A 54 11.50 0.33 1.27
C LYS A 54 10.70 0.47 2.56
N PRO A 55 11.28 0.06 3.71
CA PRO A 55 10.67 0.25 5.01
C PRO A 55 10.17 1.69 5.20
N PRO A 56 9.04 1.87 5.89
CA PRO A 56 8.51 3.19 6.14
C PRO A 56 9.50 4.04 6.96
N SER A 57 9.68 5.30 6.54
CA SER A 57 10.40 6.28 7.33
C SER A 57 9.49 6.78 8.47
N TYR A 58 9.90 6.48 9.70
CA TYR A 58 9.28 6.96 10.93
C TYR A 58 9.81 8.35 11.33
N GLY A 59 9.15 9.01 12.28
CA GLY A 59 9.56 10.34 12.80
C GLY A 59 8.99 11.54 12.04
N ARG A 60 8.05 11.33 11.11
CA ARG A 60 7.35 12.43 10.44
C ARG A 60 6.39 13.11 11.42
N LYS A 61 6.43 14.43 11.47
CA LYS A 61 5.49 15.24 12.25
C LYS A 61 4.10 15.25 11.58
N PRO A 62 3.01 15.40 12.36
CA PRO A 62 1.70 15.68 11.81
C PRO A 62 1.74 16.89 10.86
N TYR A 63 0.99 16.83 9.76
CA TYR A 63 0.99 17.88 8.74
C TYR A 63 -0.41 18.10 8.17
N GLN A 64 -0.66 19.31 7.63
CA GLN A 64 -1.92 19.65 7.00
C GLN A 64 -1.94 19.23 5.52
N ARG A 65 -3.02 18.59 5.09
CA ARG A 65 -3.28 18.30 3.67
C ARG A 65 -4.76 18.39 3.39
N ASN A 66 -5.15 19.25 2.44
CA ASN A 66 -6.55 19.47 2.05
C ASN A 66 -7.45 19.81 3.25
N GLY A 67 -6.95 20.61 4.21
CA GLY A 67 -7.68 21.00 5.42
C GLY A 67 -7.80 19.93 6.50
N ILE A 68 -7.13 18.78 6.34
CA ILE A 68 -7.13 17.69 7.32
C ILE A 68 -5.72 17.50 7.88
N THR A 69 -5.62 17.34 9.20
CA THR A 69 -4.40 16.92 9.87
C THR A 69 -4.12 15.46 9.57
N ILE A 70 -3.03 15.19 8.85
CA ILE A 70 -2.53 13.84 8.63
C ILE A 70 -1.57 13.49 9.75
N ASN A 71 -1.93 12.46 10.51
CA ASN A 71 -1.09 11.86 11.55
C ASN A 71 -0.36 10.63 10.99
N PRO A 72 0.98 10.67 10.84
CA PRO A 72 1.74 9.52 10.34
C PRO A 72 1.58 8.26 11.20
N TYR A 73 1.86 7.09 10.63
CA TYR A 73 1.96 5.85 11.40
C TYR A 73 3.32 5.82 12.12
N THR A 74 3.31 5.25 13.33
CA THR A 74 4.51 5.00 14.14
C THR A 74 4.80 3.50 14.14
N PRO A 75 5.99 3.06 14.60
CA PRO A 75 6.29 1.63 14.74
C PRO A 75 5.25 0.91 15.60
N GLU A 76 4.77 1.53 16.68
CA GLU A 76 3.78 0.95 17.59
C GLU A 76 2.41 0.78 16.92
N HIS A 77 2.01 1.74 16.08
CA HIS A 77 0.81 1.60 15.26
C HIS A 77 0.93 0.41 14.30
N ASP A 78 2.08 0.26 13.65
CA ASP A 78 2.30 -0.82 12.67
C ASP A 78 2.37 -2.19 13.34
N ALA A 79 3.01 -2.30 14.51
CA ALA A 79 3.08 -3.52 15.29
C ALA A 79 1.68 -4.00 15.69
N MET A 80 0.87 -3.12 16.28
CA MET A 80 -0.51 -3.45 16.66
C MET A 80 -1.38 -3.79 15.45
N LEU A 81 -1.28 -3.02 14.37
CA LEU A 81 -1.99 -3.31 13.13
C LEU A 81 -1.64 -4.73 12.62
N THR A 82 -0.35 -5.05 12.58
CA THR A 82 0.15 -6.33 12.08
C THR A 82 -0.32 -7.49 12.96
N GLU A 83 -0.18 -7.37 14.28
CA GLU A 83 -0.67 -8.35 15.25
C GLU A 83 -2.17 -8.62 15.08
N MET A 84 -2.99 -7.56 15.02
CA MET A 84 -4.43 -7.72 14.85
C MET A 84 -4.79 -8.32 13.48
N ARG A 85 -4.02 -8.02 12.43
CA ARG A 85 -4.22 -8.64 11.11
C ARG A 85 -3.90 -10.13 11.14
N ILE A 86 -2.82 -10.53 11.81
CA ILE A 86 -2.45 -11.94 12.01
C ILE A 86 -3.53 -12.67 12.82
N ALA A 87 -4.09 -12.01 13.83
CA ALA A 87 -5.23 -12.54 14.61
C ALA A 87 -6.58 -12.56 13.85
N GLY A 88 -6.61 -12.12 12.59
CA GLY A 88 -7.79 -12.22 11.72
C GLY A 88 -8.79 -11.07 11.83
N HIS A 89 -8.48 -10.00 12.57
CA HIS A 89 -9.38 -8.86 12.68
C HIS A 89 -9.57 -8.11 11.35
N GLY A 90 -10.79 -7.62 11.13
CA GLY A 90 -11.14 -6.75 10.00
C GLY A 90 -10.61 -5.31 10.17
N PHE A 91 -10.46 -4.58 9.07
CA PHE A 91 -9.88 -3.23 9.08
C PHE A 91 -10.67 -2.20 9.90
N THR A 92 -11.99 -2.38 10.04
CA THR A 92 -12.81 -1.52 10.90
C THR A 92 -12.44 -1.67 12.37
N ALA A 93 -12.43 -2.90 12.87
CA ALA A 93 -12.04 -3.18 14.25
C ALA A 93 -10.61 -2.73 14.56
N ILE A 94 -9.69 -2.88 13.60
CA ILE A 94 -8.31 -2.41 13.75
C ILE A 94 -8.24 -0.88 13.82
N ALA A 95 -9.01 -0.18 12.97
CA ALA A 95 -9.04 1.29 13.00
C ALA A 95 -9.56 1.81 14.35
N GLU A 96 -10.65 1.23 14.85
CA GLU A 96 -11.23 1.56 16.16
C GLU A 96 -10.22 1.32 17.29
N ALA A 97 -9.60 0.14 17.34
CA ALA A 97 -8.62 -0.20 18.38
C ALA A 97 -7.36 0.68 18.34
N LEU A 98 -6.86 1.03 17.15
CA LEU A 98 -5.78 2.00 17.00
C LEU A 98 -6.19 3.40 17.48
N THR A 99 -7.41 3.84 17.17
CA THR A 99 -7.90 5.15 17.63
C THR A 99 -8.07 5.20 19.13
N GLU A 100 -8.65 4.15 19.72
CA GLU A 100 -8.82 4.05 21.17
C GLU A 100 -7.47 4.05 21.89
N ARG A 101 -6.52 3.22 21.44
CA ARG A 101 -5.22 3.09 22.10
C ARG A 101 -4.33 4.33 22.00
N PHE A 102 -4.34 5.01 20.85
CA PHE A 102 -3.37 6.07 20.56
C PHE A 102 -4.00 7.47 20.54
N GLY A 103 -5.31 7.61 20.70
CA GLY A 103 -6.03 8.89 20.69
C GLY A 103 -6.02 9.59 19.32
N ILE A 104 -5.60 8.90 18.26
CA ILE A 104 -5.50 9.44 16.91
C ILE A 104 -6.57 8.79 16.02
N PRO A 105 -7.50 9.57 15.44
CA PRO A 105 -8.51 9.03 14.53
C PRO A 105 -7.88 8.30 13.33
N ARG A 106 -8.28 7.04 13.16
CA ARG A 106 -7.94 6.16 12.03
C ARG A 106 -9.23 5.74 11.35
N ASN A 107 -9.16 5.56 10.04
CA ASN A 107 -10.27 5.01 9.26
C ASN A 107 -9.85 3.69 8.60
N PRO A 108 -10.82 2.81 8.27
CA PRO A 108 -10.52 1.48 7.74
C PRO A 108 -9.70 1.53 6.44
N HIS A 109 -9.96 2.53 5.59
CA HIS A 109 -9.23 2.70 4.33
C HIS A 109 -7.75 3.02 4.56
N SER A 110 -7.43 3.89 5.53
CA SER A 110 -6.05 4.21 5.90
C SER A 110 -5.32 2.99 6.47
N VAL A 111 -5.99 2.20 7.30
CA VAL A 111 -5.44 0.96 7.87
C VAL A 111 -5.19 -0.07 6.78
N HIS A 112 -6.14 -0.27 5.85
CA HIS A 112 -5.98 -1.17 4.72
C HIS A 112 -4.77 -0.79 3.85
N ASN A 113 -4.67 0.49 3.46
CA ASN A 113 -3.53 0.99 2.68
C ASN A 113 -2.21 0.78 3.42
N ARG A 114 -2.19 0.99 4.74
CA ARG A 114 -1.00 0.77 5.57
C ARG A 114 -0.62 -0.70 5.63
N SER A 115 -1.60 -1.60 5.79
CA SER A 115 -1.40 -3.06 5.78
C SER A 115 -0.75 -3.53 4.49
N ILE A 116 -1.23 -3.07 3.32
CA ILE A 116 -0.61 -3.39 2.02
C ILE A 116 0.83 -2.88 1.96
N MET A 117 1.06 -1.65 2.41
CA MET A 117 2.41 -1.08 2.41
C MET A 117 3.38 -1.83 3.32
N LEU A 118 2.93 -2.35 4.46
CA LEU A 118 3.74 -3.14 5.38
C LEU A 118 4.05 -4.53 4.79
N ALA A 119 3.06 -5.18 4.19
CA ALA A 119 3.25 -6.46 3.49
C ALA A 119 4.31 -6.34 2.38
N ALA A 120 4.26 -5.26 1.60
CA ALA A 120 5.24 -5.00 0.55
C ALA A 120 6.66 -4.65 1.06
N THR A 121 6.87 -4.48 2.37
CA THR A 121 8.19 -4.22 2.96
C THR A 121 8.85 -5.45 3.57
N ALA A 122 8.11 -6.55 3.77
CA ALA A 122 8.59 -7.74 4.49
C ALA A 122 9.53 -8.64 3.68
N ASP A 123 9.47 -8.57 2.33
CA ASP A 123 10.23 -9.46 1.44
C ASP A 123 11.74 -9.19 1.36
N GLU A 124 12.27 -8.10 1.94
CA GLU A 124 13.74 -7.89 2.01
C GLU A 124 14.40 -8.63 3.19
N SER A 125 13.62 -9.19 4.13
CA SER A 125 14.17 -9.80 5.35
C SER A 125 14.59 -11.27 5.23
N GLU A 126 14.30 -11.95 4.11
CA GLU A 126 14.72 -13.34 3.85
C GLU A 126 15.95 -13.45 2.91
N ALA A 127 16.54 -12.32 2.50
CA ALA A 127 17.67 -12.29 1.55
C ALA A 127 19.01 -11.82 2.16
N ALA A 128 19.12 -11.79 3.49
CA ALA A 128 20.33 -11.36 4.21
C ALA A 128 20.96 -12.49 5.03
#